data_AF-A0A2E2IME7-F1
#
_entry.id   AF-A0A2E2IME7-F1
#
_cell.length_a   1.000
_cell.length_b   1.000
_cell.length_c   1.000
_cell.angle_alpha   90.00
_cell.angle_beta   90.00
_cell.angle_gamma   90.00
#
_symmetry.space_group_name_H-M   'P 1'
#
loop_
_entity.id
_entity.type
_entity.pdbx_description
1 polymer ?
#
loop_
_entity_poly.entity_id
_entity_poly.type
_entity_poly.pdbx_seq_one_letter_code
_entity_poly.pdbx_strand_id
1 'polypeptide(L)' 'MKKFRLDVILCVIGIIGLLINLALNLYAYIHVDPVSSTPLEEGWWSVWLPSYLVWMVFLTIASFLGVYQKD' A
#
# COMPACT_ATOMS: atom_id res chain seq x y z
N MET A 1 1.79 -25.30 15.84
CA MET A 1 1.41 -24.10 15.06
C MET A 1 2.48 -23.03 15.27
N LYS A 2 3.23 -22.64 14.23
CA LYS A 2 4.22 -21.55 14.35
C LYS A 2 3.45 -20.25 14.67
N LYS A 3 3.79 -19.60 15.79
CA LYS A 3 3.31 -18.23 16.08
C LYS A 3 3.91 -17.33 15.00
N PHE A 4 3.11 -16.97 13.99
CA PHE A 4 3.53 -15.96 13.04
C PHE A 4 3.64 -14.63 13.76
N ARG A 5 4.75 -13.94 13.51
CA ARG A 5 5.02 -12.62 14.06
C ARG A 5 4.07 -11.61 13.41
N LEU A 6 3.29 -10.90 14.22
CA LEU A 6 2.29 -9.95 13.74
C LEU A 6 2.91 -8.83 12.90
N ASP A 7 4.09 -8.35 13.28
CA ASP A 7 4.89 -7.37 12.52
C ASP A 7 5.21 -7.88 11.11
N VAL A 8 5.62 -9.14 10.97
CA VAL A 8 5.90 -9.76 9.67
C VAL A 8 4.63 -9.88 8.83
N ILE A 9 3.51 -10.30 9.43
CA ILE A 9 2.23 -10.41 8.71
C ILE A 9 1.79 -9.05 8.18
N LEU A 10 1.78 -8.03 9.04
CA LEU A 10 1.37 -6.67 8.67
C LEU A 10 2.29 -6.08 7.60
N CYS A 11 3.59 -6.33 7.69
CA CYS A 11 4.56 -5.92 6.68
C CYS A 11 4.26 -6.57 5.32
N VAL A 12 4.07 -7.89 5.27
CA VAL A 12 3.78 -8.63 4.04
C VAL A 12 2.47 -8.15 3.40
N ILE A 13 1.41 -8.00 4.20
CA ILE A 13 0.11 -7.52 3.70
C ILE A 13 0.22 -6.08 3.17
N GLY A 14 0.92 -5.20 3.90
CA GLY A 14 1.15 -3.82 3.47
C GLY A 14 1.90 -3.75 2.13
N ILE A 15 2.97 -4.54 1.95
CA ILE A 15 3.72 -4.60 0.69
C ILE A 15 2.84 -5.10 -0.46
N ILE A 16 2.11 -6.20 -0.25
CA ILE A 16 1.20 -6.75 -1.27
C ILE A 16 0.15 -5.72 -1.68
N GLY A 17 -0.46 -5.03 -0.71
CA GLY A 17 -1.43 -3.98 -0.97
C GLY A 17 -0.87 -2.81 -1.78
N LEU A 18 0.35 -2.36 -1.46
CA LEU A 18 1.04 -1.32 -2.23
C LEU A 18 1.36 -1.76 -3.67
N LEU A 19 1.79 -3.01 -3.86
CA LEU A 19 2.07 -3.56 -5.19
C LEU A 19 0.80 -3.63 -6.04
N ILE A 20 -0.32 -4.05 -5.45
CA ILE A 20 -1.62 -4.04 -6.15
C ILE A 20 -2.03 -2.61 -6.50
N ASN A 21 -1.91 -1.67 -5.56
CA ASN A 21 -2.28 -0.27 -5.80
C ASN A 21 -1.44 0.36 -6.93
N LEU A 22 -0.13 0.11 -6.94
CA LEU A 22 0.77 0.54 -8.01
C LEU A 22 0.40 -0.10 -9.35
N ALA A 23 0.14 -1.41 -9.38
CA ALA A 23 -0.20 -2.13 -10.60
C ALA A 23 -1.51 -1.61 -11.22
N LEU A 24 -2.52 -1.33 -10.40
CA LEU A 24 -3.80 -0.77 -10.86
C LEU A 24 -3.64 0.65 -11.41
N ASN A 25 -2.85 1.50 -10.74
CA ASN A 25 -2.54 2.84 -11.24
C ASN A 25 -1.79 2.80 -12.58
N LEU A 26 -0.79 1.93 -12.70
CA LEU A 26 -0.05 1.76 -13.94
C LEU A 26 -0.93 1.21 -15.06
N TYR A 27 -1.79 0.24 -14.75
CA TYR A 27 -2.74 -0.32 -15.70
C TYR A 27 -3.70 0.76 -16.22
N ALA A 28 -4.27 1.58 -15.33
CA ALA A 28 -5.17 2.67 -15.72
C ALA A 28 -4.46 3.69 -16.63
N TYR A 29 -3.23 4.07 -16.27
CA TYR A 29 -2.43 5.00 -17.05
C TYR A 29 -2.08 4.48 -18.45
N ILE A 30 -1.75 3.19 -18.60
CA ILE A 30 -1.34 2.61 -19.89
C ILE A 30 -2.54 2.22 -20.76
N HIS A 31 -3.60 1.68 -20.16
CA HIS A 31 -4.65 0.96 -20.90
C HIS A 31 -6.05 1.59 -20.85
N VAL A 32 -6.31 2.51 -19.92
CA VAL A 32 -7.64 3.15 -19.80
C VAL A 32 -7.60 4.53 -20.44
N ASP A 33 -6.96 5.49 -19.78
CA ASP A 33 -6.76 6.83 -20.30
C ASP A 33 -5.63 7.52 -19.51
N PRO A 34 -4.50 7.84 -20.15
CA PRO A 34 -3.37 8.47 -19.48
C PRO A 34 -3.67 9.88 -18.97
N VAL A 35 -4.66 10.61 -19.53
CA VAL A 35 -4.95 12.00 -19.14
C VAL A 35 -5.76 12.05 -17.85
N SER A 36 -6.86 11.28 -17.79
CA SER A 36 -7.66 11.18 -16.56
C SER A 36 -6.96 10.34 -15.49
N SER A 37 -6.11 9.38 -15.86
CA SER A 37 -5.41 8.52 -14.89
C SER A 37 -4.01 9.01 -14.53
N THR A 38 -3.67 10.29 -14.76
CA THR A 38 -2.38 10.81 -14.30
C THR A 38 -2.34 10.81 -12.76
N PRO A 39 -1.19 10.52 -12.13
CA PRO A 39 -1.08 10.51 -10.66
C PRO A 39 -1.39 11.84 -9.97
N LEU A 40 -1.43 12.96 -10.71
CA LEU A 40 -1.66 14.30 -10.18
C LEU A 40 -3.08 14.83 -10.50
N GLU A 41 -3.86 14.09 -11.28
CA GLU A 41 -5.26 14.46 -11.56
C GLU A 41 -6.11 14.26 -10.31
N GLU A 42 -6.86 15.30 -9.92
CA GLU A 42 -7.57 15.36 -8.64
C GLU A 42 -8.67 14.31 -8.51
N GLY A 43 -9.43 14.09 -9.59
CA GLY A 43 -10.42 13.03 -9.64
C GLY A 43 -9.81 11.64 -9.48
N TRP A 44 -8.57 11.43 -9.92
CA TRP A 44 -7.90 10.15 -9.90
C TRP A 44 -7.23 9.88 -8.57
N TRP A 45 -6.37 10.80 -8.09
CA TRP A 45 -5.68 10.58 -6.82
C TRP A 45 -6.62 10.54 -5.63
N SER A 46 -7.75 11.23 -5.67
CA SER A 46 -8.77 11.11 -4.63
C SER A 46 -9.35 9.68 -4.52
N VAL A 47 -9.26 8.87 -5.57
CA VAL A 47 -9.72 7.47 -5.59
C VAL A 47 -8.65 6.50 -5.06
N TRP A 48 -7.42 6.57 -5.57
CA TRP A 48 -6.39 5.58 -5.21
C TRP A 48 -5.58 5.94 -3.96
N LEU A 49 -5.44 7.24 -3.63
CA LEU A 49 -4.63 7.70 -2.51
C LEU A 49 -5.15 7.21 -1.15
N PRO A 50 -6.47 7.21 -0.86
CA PRO A 50 -6.98 6.64 0.38
C PRO A 50 -6.58 5.17 0.56
N SER A 51 -6.64 4.36 -0.51
CA SER A 51 -6.18 2.96 -0.48
C SER A 51 -4.68 2.88 -0.21
N TYR A 52 -3.87 3.72 -0.85
CA TYR A 52 -2.42 3.75 -0.66
C TYR A 52 -2.06 4.04 0.81
N LEU A 53 -2.74 5.01 1.43
CA LEU A 53 -2.51 5.40 2.82
C LEU A 53 -2.81 4.25 3.79
N VAL A 54 -3.86 3.45 3.55
CA VAL A 54 -4.17 2.27 4.38
C VAL A 54 -2.99 1.29 4.40
N TRP A 55 -2.38 1.02 3.25
CA TRP A 55 -1.24 0.11 3.18
C TRP A 55 0.02 0.69 3.86
N MET A 56 0.25 2.00 3.73
CA MET A 56 1.32 2.69 4.44
C MET A 56 1.15 2.62 5.97
N VAL A 57 -0.08 2.70 6.47
CA VAL A 57 -0.37 2.54 7.91
C VAL A 57 0.03 1.14 8.39
N PHE A 58 -0.24 0.08 7.62
CA PHE A 58 0.18 -1.28 7.99
C PHE A 58 1.70 -1.41 8.08
N LEU A 59 2.45 -0.84 7.14
CA LEU A 59 3.91 -0.83 7.20
C LEU A 59 4.44 -0.02 8.39
N THR A 60 3.79 1.09 8.69
CA THR A 60 4.14 1.95 9.83
C THR A 60 3.96 1.20 11.14
N ILE A 61 2.79 0.58 11.36
CA ILE A 61 2.51 -0.23 12.55
C ILE A 61 3.47 -1.41 12.64
N ALA A 62 3.70 -2.13 11.54
CA ALA A 62 4.65 -3.24 11.50
C ALA A 62 6.06 -2.82 11.93
N SER A 63 6.50 -1.64 11.47
CA SER A 63 7.81 -1.08 11.81
C SER A 63 7.94 -0.78 13.30
N PHE A 64 6.93 -0.13 13.90
CA PHE A 64 6.91 0.14 15.35
C PHE A 64 6.91 -1.15 16.17
N LEU A 65 6.06 -2.11 15.83
CA LEU A 65 6.03 -3.41 16.51
C LEU A 65 7.35 -4.18 16.40
N GLY A 66 8.04 -4.08 15.26
CA GLY A 66 9.35 -4.69 15.05
C GLY A 66 10.46 -4.06 15.90
N VAL A 67 10.37 -2.75 16.20
CA VAL A 67 11.32 -2.04 17.08
C VAL A 67 11.10 -2.43 18.53
N TYR A 68 9.86 -2.39 19.03
CA TYR A 68 9.52 -2.73 20.43
C TYR A 68 9.85 -4.18 20.83
N GLN A 69 10.09 -5.06 19.87
CA GLN A 69 10.49 -6.46 20.14
C GLN A 69 12.01 -6.67 20.21
N LYS A 70 12.82 -5.64 19.90
CA LYS A 70 14.29 -5.72 19.97
C LYS A 70 14.87 -5.22 21.30
N ASP A 71 14.07 -4.52 22.09
CA ASP A 71 14.37 -4.08 23.46
C ASP A 71 13.85 -5.11 24.48
#